data_AF-A0A4V6I108-F1
#
_entry.id   AF-A0A4V6I108-F1
#
_cell.length_a   1.000
_cell.length_b   1.000
_cell.length_c   1.000
_cell.angle_alpha   90.00
_cell.angle_beta   90.00
_cell.angle_gamma   90.00
#
_symmetry.space_group_name_H-M   'P 1'
#
loop_
_entity.id
_entity.type
_entity.pdbx_description
1 polymer ?
#
loop_
_entity_poly.entity_id
_entity_poly.type
_entity_poly.pdbx_seq_one_letter_code
_entity_poly.pdbx_strand_id
1 'polypeptide(L)'
;MKLFECVVALGMFIVLFSFVQIRSNHSLEVAYSTLISHLKMLQLFALSDDNMFIQAQDARDMLRLYPSLDVNALVTQHRNAMWQIQFHLGKIYTTHSYSLYIDTPRMATTTNFDSRPMAGDIILKDMDRKCLSAYNNTNTAMECKNNALAEIRLGERFGVENILIESDNFCKERETARIYFDRRGVPYCGKIPTALRSPFKITLFKGSEHKSLCVLPQSGVIRTKC
;
A
#
# COMPACT_ATOMS: atom_id res chain seq x y z
N MET A 1 23.90 -58.03 -14.43
CA MET A 1 23.36 -57.16 -13.38
C MET A 1 22.43 -57.97 -12.52
N LYS A 2 22.73 -58.08 -11.22
CA LYS A 2 21.97 -58.91 -10.29
C LYS A 2 20.70 -58.16 -9.87
N LEU A 3 19.57 -58.87 -9.71
CA LEU A 3 18.26 -58.30 -9.33
C LEU A 3 18.36 -57.35 -8.12
N PHE A 4 19.26 -57.67 -7.20
CA PHE A 4 19.60 -56.87 -6.03
C PHE A 4 20.14 -55.46 -6.38
N GLU A 5 21.00 -55.34 -7.38
CA GLU A 5 21.53 -54.05 -7.83
C GLU A 5 20.43 -53.16 -8.40
N CYS A 6 19.46 -53.76 -9.12
CA CYS A 6 18.30 -53.02 -9.62
C CYS A 6 17.41 -52.50 -8.48
N VAL A 7 17.15 -53.31 -7.45
CA VAL A 7 16.35 -52.89 -6.28
C VAL A 7 17.03 -51.76 -5.52
N VAL A 8 18.35 -51.86 -5.32
CA VAL A 8 19.14 -50.83 -4.64
C VAL A 8 19.18 -49.53 -5.46
N ALA A 9 19.36 -49.61 -6.78
CA ALA A 9 19.34 -48.45 -7.67
C ALA A 9 17.95 -47.76 -7.72
N LEU A 10 16.86 -48.54 -7.77
CA LEU A 10 15.50 -48.00 -7.73
C LEU A 10 15.19 -47.34 -6.38
N GLY A 11 15.65 -47.93 -5.28
CA GLY A 11 15.51 -47.35 -3.94
C GLY A 11 16.21 -46.00 -3.83
N MET A 12 17.44 -45.88 -4.35
CA MET A 12 18.15 -44.60 -4.40
C MET A 12 17.45 -43.57 -5.28
N PHE A 13 16.90 -43.98 -6.43
CA PHE A 13 16.11 -43.11 -7.29
C PHE A 13 14.87 -42.57 -6.56
N ILE A 14 14.10 -43.43 -5.89
CA ILE A 14 12.91 -43.00 -5.16
C ILE A 14 13.29 -42.01 -4.05
N VAL A 15 14.34 -42.26 -3.29
CA VAL A 15 14.81 -41.33 -2.24
C VAL A 15 15.19 -39.97 -2.83
N LEU A 16 15.96 -39.95 -3.93
CA LEU A 16 16.38 -38.72 -4.60
C LEU A 16 15.22 -37.91 -5.19
N PHE A 17 14.16 -38.59 -5.66
CA PHE A 17 12.98 -37.93 -6.24
C PHE A 17 11.83 -37.71 -5.23
N SER A 18 11.95 -38.24 -4.01
CA SER A 18 10.97 -38.06 -2.92
C SER A 18 11.14 -36.76 -2.15
N PHE A 19 12.16 -35.95 -2.45
CA PHE A 19 12.22 -34.57 -1.99
C PHE A 19 11.10 -33.78 -2.67
N VAL A 20 9.95 -33.73 -2.01
CA VAL A 20 8.86 -32.81 -2.33
C VAL A 20 9.48 -31.42 -2.34
N GLN A 21 9.64 -30.86 -3.53
CA GLN A 21 10.09 -29.51 -3.71
C GLN A 21 8.97 -28.63 -3.14
N ILE A 22 9.13 -28.16 -1.90
CA ILE A 22 8.26 -27.15 -1.30
C ILE A 22 8.44 -25.91 -2.16
N ARG A 23 7.60 -25.78 -3.20
CA ARG A 23 7.50 -24.57 -4.01
C ARG A 23 6.82 -23.53 -3.14
N SER A 24 7.56 -22.93 -2.22
CA SER A 24 7.15 -21.67 -1.62
C SER A 24 7.67 -20.56 -2.51
N ASN A 25 6.78 -19.72 -3.02
CA ASN A 25 7.18 -18.55 -3.78
C ASN A 25 7.79 -17.50 -2.82
N HIS A 26 9.09 -17.62 -2.54
CA HIS A 26 9.79 -16.76 -1.59
C HIS A 26 9.58 -15.27 -1.89
N SER A 27 9.56 -14.88 -3.16
CA SER A 27 9.28 -13.50 -3.55
C SER A 27 7.87 -13.02 -3.21
N LEU A 28 6.85 -13.89 -3.28
CA LEU A 28 5.49 -13.56 -2.84
C LEU A 28 5.44 -13.39 -1.32
N GLU A 29 6.16 -14.21 -0.57
CA GLU A 29 6.28 -14.07 0.89
C GLU A 29 6.95 -12.75 1.28
N VAL A 30 8.04 -12.37 0.61
CA VAL A 30 8.72 -11.09 0.84
C VAL A 30 7.80 -9.92 0.48
N ALA A 31 7.13 -9.96 -0.69
CA ALA A 31 6.16 -8.94 -1.08
C ALA A 31 5.04 -8.76 -0.04
N TYR A 32 4.51 -9.87 0.48
CA TYR A 32 3.48 -9.90 1.50
C TYR A 32 3.96 -9.34 2.84
N SER A 33 5.14 -9.75 3.31
CA SER A 33 5.74 -9.23 4.54
C SER A 33 6.04 -7.74 4.44
N THR A 34 6.57 -7.27 3.30
CA THR A 34 6.80 -5.85 3.02
C THR A 34 5.50 -5.06 3.10
N LEU A 35 4.42 -5.54 2.45
CA LEU A 35 3.12 -4.88 2.51
C LEU A 35 2.58 -4.79 3.94
N ILE A 36 2.67 -5.86 4.73
CA ILE A 36 2.28 -5.84 6.15
C ILE A 36 3.09 -4.80 6.93
N SER A 37 4.40 -4.76 6.72
CA SER A 37 5.29 -3.81 7.39
C SER A 37 4.90 -2.37 7.06
N HIS A 38 4.66 -2.06 5.79
CA HIS A 38 4.24 -0.73 5.35
C HIS A 38 2.85 -0.34 5.86
N LEU A 39 1.88 -1.28 5.90
CA LEU A 39 0.57 -1.04 6.51
C LEU A 39 0.68 -0.73 8.01
N LYS A 40 1.50 -1.47 8.75
CA LYS A 40 1.74 -1.20 10.17
C LYS A 40 2.43 0.13 10.39
N MET A 41 3.42 0.44 9.56
CA MET A 41 4.10 1.73 9.59
C MET A 41 3.09 2.86 9.36
N LEU A 42 2.24 2.76 8.33
CA LEU A 42 1.20 3.75 8.07
C LEU A 42 0.27 3.96 9.27
N GLN A 43 -0.12 2.89 9.96
CA GLN A 43 -0.94 2.99 11.18
C GLN A 43 -0.21 3.71 12.31
N LEU A 44 1.07 3.39 12.53
CA LEU A 44 1.88 4.07 13.53
C LEU A 44 1.98 5.56 13.22
N PHE A 45 2.21 5.92 11.95
CA PHE A 45 2.21 7.30 11.50
C PHE A 45 0.86 7.98 11.77
N ALA A 46 -0.25 7.35 11.40
CA ALA A 46 -1.59 7.88 11.66
C ALA A 46 -1.86 8.11 13.16
N LEU A 47 -1.46 7.18 14.02
CA LEU A 47 -1.59 7.27 15.48
C LEU A 47 -0.69 8.34 16.10
N SER A 48 0.47 8.59 15.50
CA SER A 48 1.44 9.59 15.96
C SER A 48 1.25 10.97 15.34
N ASP A 49 0.39 11.09 14.33
CA ASP A 49 0.22 12.31 13.58
C ASP A 49 -0.51 13.33 14.45
N ASP A 50 0.18 14.41 14.84
CA ASP A 50 -0.41 15.49 15.63
C ASP A 50 -1.00 16.63 14.80
N ASN A 51 -0.94 16.53 13.48
CA ASN A 51 -1.43 17.56 12.58
C ASN A 51 -2.97 17.57 12.57
N MET A 52 -3.56 18.41 13.41
CA MET A 52 -4.93 18.85 13.25
C MET A 52 -4.91 20.15 12.46
N PHE A 53 -5.13 20.07 11.15
CA PHE A 53 -5.25 21.27 10.32
C PHE A 53 -6.56 22.01 10.61
N ILE A 54 -6.73 22.55 11.83
CA ILE A 54 -7.96 23.24 12.27
C ILE A 54 -7.82 24.75 12.05
N GLN A 55 -6.60 25.27 12.05
CA GLN A 55 -6.30 26.66 11.83
C GLN A 55 -5.29 26.82 10.70
N ALA A 56 -5.38 27.94 9.97
CA ALA A 56 -4.42 28.25 8.91
C ALA A 56 -2.97 28.34 9.42
N GLN A 57 -2.80 28.63 10.71
CA GLN A 57 -1.53 28.62 11.41
C GLN A 57 -0.82 27.28 11.34
N ASP A 58 -1.58 26.18 11.45
CA ASP A 58 -1.08 24.82 11.55
C ASP A 58 -0.42 24.37 10.24
N ALA A 59 -0.74 25.03 9.13
CA ALA A 59 -0.21 24.73 7.80
C ALA A 59 0.96 25.65 7.36
N ARG A 60 1.42 26.59 8.20
CA ARG A 60 2.45 27.57 7.81
C ARG A 60 3.78 26.92 7.39
N ASP A 61 4.25 25.96 8.17
CA ASP A 61 5.51 25.27 7.86
C ASP A 61 5.34 24.34 6.65
N MET A 62 4.15 23.73 6.51
CA MET A 62 3.83 22.92 5.33
C MET A 62 3.82 23.73 4.04
N LEU A 63 3.31 24.96 4.04
CA LEU A 63 3.32 25.83 2.86
C LEU A 63 4.74 26.09 2.31
N ARG A 64 5.77 26.05 3.18
CA ARG A 64 7.17 26.21 2.74
C ARG A 64 7.65 24.99 1.96
N LEU A 65 7.18 23.80 2.33
CA LEU A 65 7.55 22.52 1.72
C LEU A 65 6.65 22.17 0.52
N TYR A 66 5.37 22.58 0.57
CA TYR A 66 4.33 22.29 -0.40
C TYR A 66 3.62 23.59 -0.83
N PRO A 67 4.23 24.41 -1.72
CA PRO A 67 3.70 25.73 -2.08
C PRO A 67 2.36 25.70 -2.83
N SER A 68 1.98 24.54 -3.38
CA SER A 68 0.71 24.35 -4.08
C SER A 68 -0.48 24.11 -3.15
N LEU A 69 -0.24 23.96 -1.84
CA LEU A 69 -1.25 23.67 -0.83
C LEU A 69 -2.27 24.81 -0.68
N ASP A 70 -3.55 24.47 -0.75
CA ASP A 70 -4.66 25.35 -0.42
C ASP A 70 -5.00 25.22 1.07
N VAL A 71 -4.47 26.13 1.89
CA VAL A 71 -4.67 26.12 3.34
C VAL A 71 -6.14 26.27 3.74
N ASN A 72 -6.92 27.06 3.00
CA ASN A 72 -8.33 27.26 3.33
C ASN A 72 -9.12 25.97 3.10
N ALA A 73 -8.87 25.29 1.98
CA ALA A 73 -9.45 23.98 1.70
C ALA A 73 -8.96 22.92 2.71
N LEU A 74 -7.68 22.96 3.10
CA LEU A 74 -7.13 22.02 4.08
C LEU A 74 -7.81 22.17 5.44
N VAL A 75 -8.02 23.40 5.90
CA VAL A 75 -8.69 23.66 7.18
C VAL A 75 -10.16 23.23 7.16
N THR A 76 -10.88 23.60 6.10
CA THR A 76 -12.31 23.28 5.96
C THR A 76 -12.58 21.79 5.74
N GLN A 77 -11.64 21.08 5.09
CA GLN A 77 -11.78 19.67 4.73
C GLN A 77 -10.68 18.80 5.37
N HIS A 78 -10.18 19.18 6.53
CA HIS A 78 -9.05 18.50 7.22
C HIS A 78 -9.26 17.00 7.41
N ARG A 79 -10.53 16.55 7.50
CA ARG A 79 -10.88 15.13 7.61
C ARG A 79 -10.55 14.31 6.35
N ASN A 80 -10.30 14.95 5.22
CA ASN A 80 -9.87 14.27 3.99
C ASN A 80 -8.35 14.06 3.94
N ALA A 81 -7.59 14.81 4.73
CA ALA A 81 -6.15 14.72 4.83
C ALA A 81 -5.73 13.66 5.87
N MET A 82 -6.10 12.40 5.62
CA MET A 82 -5.70 11.25 6.45
C MET A 82 -4.53 10.50 5.82
N TRP A 83 -3.69 9.89 6.65
CA TRP A 83 -2.73 8.90 6.20
C TRP A 83 -3.44 7.74 5.52
N GLN A 84 -3.03 7.43 4.30
CA GLN A 84 -3.62 6.37 3.49
C GLN A 84 -2.58 5.55 2.76
N ILE A 85 -2.99 4.34 2.41
CA ILE A 85 -2.38 3.54 1.37
C ILE A 85 -3.34 3.47 0.19
N GLN A 86 -2.83 3.77 -1.00
CA GLN A 86 -3.54 3.62 -2.26
C GLN A 86 -2.86 2.52 -3.07
N PHE A 87 -3.61 1.47 -3.39
CA PHE A 87 -3.23 0.42 -4.32
C PHE A 87 -3.49 0.88 -5.76
N HIS A 88 -2.51 0.66 -6.63
CA HIS A 88 -2.59 0.95 -8.05
C HIS A 88 -2.85 -0.36 -8.80
N LEU A 89 -4.10 -0.56 -9.23
CA LEU A 89 -4.59 -1.81 -9.83
C LEU A 89 -4.60 -1.74 -11.37
N GLY A 90 -4.64 -0.53 -11.96
CA GLY A 90 -4.75 -0.29 -13.40
C GLY A 90 -3.51 0.31 -14.10
N LYS A 91 -3.55 0.34 -15.44
CA LYS A 91 -2.42 0.40 -16.41
C LYS A 91 -1.58 1.69 -16.47
N ILE A 92 -1.89 2.72 -15.71
CA ILE A 92 -1.30 4.04 -15.94
C ILE A 92 -0.17 4.26 -14.93
N TYR A 93 1.01 3.77 -15.31
CA TYR A 93 2.35 4.03 -14.77
C TYR A 93 2.90 3.14 -13.65
N THR A 94 2.11 2.40 -12.87
CA THR A 94 2.62 1.39 -11.91
C THR A 94 1.55 0.39 -11.45
N THR A 95 1.19 -0.57 -12.30
CA THR A 95 0.27 -1.67 -11.92
C THR A 95 0.86 -2.56 -10.81
N HIS A 96 -0.01 -3.07 -9.94
CA HIS A 96 0.33 -3.97 -8.84
C HIS A 96 1.36 -3.34 -7.90
N SER A 97 1.06 -2.12 -7.48
CA SER A 97 1.91 -1.34 -6.58
C SER A 97 1.05 -0.56 -5.60
N TYR A 98 1.68 0.21 -4.72
CA TYR A 98 0.96 1.10 -3.83
C TYR A 98 1.77 2.34 -3.44
N SER A 99 1.07 3.35 -2.93
CA SER A 99 1.65 4.57 -2.37
C SER A 99 1.10 4.87 -0.99
N LEU A 100 1.94 5.36 -0.08
CA LEU A 100 1.60 5.80 1.27
C LEU A 100 1.77 7.32 1.36
N TYR A 101 0.69 8.04 1.64
CA TYR A 101 0.69 9.50 1.62
C TYR A 101 -0.51 10.10 2.34
N ILE A 102 -0.51 11.43 2.50
CA ILE A 102 -1.67 12.25 2.81
C ILE A 102 -2.06 13.01 1.52
N ASP A 103 -3.31 12.87 1.08
CA ASP A 103 -3.86 13.69 -0.02
C ASP A 103 -4.14 15.09 0.53
N THR A 104 -3.57 16.09 -0.12
CA THR A 104 -3.60 17.48 0.32
C THR A 104 -4.32 18.32 -0.73
N PRO A 105 -5.14 19.30 -0.31
CA PRO A 105 -5.83 20.13 -1.26
C PRO A 105 -4.86 21.08 -1.95
N ARG A 106 -4.90 21.12 -3.27
CA ARG A 106 -4.09 22.06 -4.06
C ARG A 106 -4.91 23.27 -4.48
N MET A 107 -4.28 24.41 -4.77
CA MET A 107 -4.97 25.57 -5.35
C MET A 107 -5.41 25.26 -6.80
N ALA A 108 -6.55 24.58 -6.95
CA ALA A 108 -7.11 24.18 -8.23
C ALA A 108 -8.64 24.36 -8.25
N THR A 109 -9.22 24.62 -9.42
CA THR A 109 -10.66 24.88 -9.53
C THR A 109 -11.52 23.60 -9.41
N THR A 110 -10.98 22.44 -9.80
CA THR A 110 -11.75 21.18 -9.86
C THR A 110 -11.04 19.96 -9.26
N THR A 111 -9.77 20.10 -8.84
CA THR A 111 -8.93 18.98 -8.37
C THR A 111 -8.22 19.32 -7.07
N ASN A 112 -8.94 19.83 -6.06
CA ASN A 112 -8.35 20.11 -4.76
C ASN A 112 -7.77 18.82 -4.15
N PHE A 113 -8.61 17.82 -3.88
CA PHE A 113 -8.18 16.46 -3.53
C PHE A 113 -8.31 15.57 -4.77
N ASP A 114 -7.19 15.30 -5.43
CA ASP A 114 -7.18 14.56 -6.69
C ASP A 114 -6.99 13.05 -6.52
N SER A 115 -6.77 12.59 -5.29
CA SER A 115 -6.61 11.18 -4.96
C SER A 115 -5.45 10.50 -5.67
N ARG A 116 -4.35 11.22 -5.89
CA ARG A 116 -3.10 10.72 -6.45
C ARG A 116 -1.96 11.34 -5.67
N PRO A 117 -0.86 10.64 -5.37
CA PRO A 117 0.26 11.18 -4.59
C PRO A 117 1.16 12.07 -5.48
N MET A 118 0.74 13.32 -5.66
CA MET A 118 1.37 14.30 -6.54
C MET A 118 2.25 15.29 -5.77
N ALA A 119 2.76 16.32 -6.46
CA ALA A 119 3.76 17.24 -5.91
C ALA A 119 3.31 18.11 -4.72
N GLY A 120 2.01 18.15 -4.42
CA GLY A 120 1.48 18.83 -3.23
C GLY A 120 1.39 17.91 -2.01
N ASP A 121 1.44 16.59 -2.22
CA ASP A 121 1.08 15.62 -1.20
C ASP A 121 2.24 15.22 -0.32
N ILE A 122 1.90 14.90 0.93
CA ILE A 122 2.87 14.45 1.91
C ILE A 122 3.07 12.95 1.71
N ILE A 123 4.14 12.58 1.04
CA ILE A 123 4.49 11.18 0.77
C ILE A 123 5.28 10.62 1.96
N LEU A 124 4.86 9.46 2.46
CA LEU A 124 5.54 8.76 3.54
C LEU A 124 6.93 8.31 3.09
N LYS A 125 7.92 8.42 3.97
CA LYS A 125 9.31 8.04 3.69
C LYS A 125 9.73 6.93 4.65
N ASP A 126 10.60 6.04 4.18
CA ASP A 126 11.26 5.06 5.06
C ASP A 126 12.41 5.69 5.85
N MET A 127 13.11 4.86 6.62
CA MET A 127 14.25 5.27 7.45
C MET A 127 15.42 5.84 6.61
N ASP A 128 15.58 5.37 5.37
CA ASP A 128 16.59 5.84 4.42
C ASP A 128 16.12 7.06 3.61
N ARG A 129 14.98 7.65 4.01
CA ARG A 129 14.33 8.78 3.34
C ARG A 129 13.90 8.48 1.90
N LYS A 130 13.72 7.21 1.54
CA LYS A 130 13.11 6.79 0.27
C LYS A 130 11.60 6.98 0.35
N CYS A 131 11.03 7.53 -0.71
CA CYS A 131 9.60 7.76 -0.78
C CYS A 131 8.83 6.46 -1.03
N LEU A 132 7.82 6.19 -0.21
CA LEU A 132 6.92 5.06 -0.36
C LEU A 132 5.78 5.40 -1.33
N SER A 133 6.12 5.80 -2.55
CA SER A 133 5.12 6.09 -3.58
C SER A 133 5.50 5.47 -4.92
N ALA A 134 4.59 4.68 -5.46
CA ALA A 134 4.77 4.03 -6.76
C ALA A 134 4.39 4.96 -7.91
N TYR A 135 3.85 6.13 -7.61
CA TYR A 135 3.31 7.01 -8.61
C TYR A 135 4.42 7.56 -9.52
N ASN A 136 4.00 8.17 -10.63
CA ASN A 136 4.93 8.55 -11.68
C ASN A 136 5.99 9.55 -11.17
N ASN A 137 7.17 9.49 -11.79
CA ASN A 137 8.31 10.31 -11.39
C ASN A 137 8.17 11.80 -11.79
N THR A 138 7.23 12.10 -12.69
CA THR A 138 7.09 13.44 -13.29
C THR A 138 6.30 14.37 -12.37
N ASN A 139 5.20 13.87 -11.80
CA ASN A 139 4.20 14.66 -11.08
C ASN A 139 4.21 14.43 -9.57
N THR A 140 5.14 13.63 -9.05
CA THR A 140 5.34 13.38 -7.60
C THR A 140 6.03 14.56 -6.89
N ALA A 141 6.04 14.53 -5.56
CA ALA A 141 6.76 15.48 -4.72
C ALA A 141 8.24 15.58 -5.13
N MET A 142 8.81 16.78 -5.05
CA MET A 142 10.15 17.06 -5.58
C MET A 142 11.21 16.15 -4.96
N GLU A 143 11.13 15.91 -3.65
CA GLU A 143 11.99 14.99 -2.91
C GLU A 143 11.86 13.51 -3.31
N CYS A 144 10.79 13.14 -4.00
CA CYS A 144 10.47 11.78 -4.40
C CYS A 144 10.87 11.49 -5.84
N LYS A 145 11.25 12.52 -6.59
CA LYS A 145 11.79 12.36 -7.95
C LYS A 145 13.07 11.53 -7.89
N ASN A 146 13.09 10.39 -8.59
CA ASN A 146 14.15 9.39 -8.62
C ASN A 146 14.52 8.82 -7.24
N ASN A 147 13.61 8.92 -6.26
CA ASN A 147 13.86 8.53 -4.87
C ASN A 147 12.75 7.64 -4.29
N ALA A 148 11.95 7.02 -5.16
CA ALA A 148 10.96 6.03 -4.74
C ALA A 148 11.64 4.73 -4.29
N LEU A 149 11.14 4.13 -3.21
CA LEU A 149 11.53 2.78 -2.78
C LEU A 149 11.08 1.78 -3.86
N ALA A 150 11.86 0.74 -4.17
CA ALA A 150 11.50 -0.20 -5.24
C ALA A 150 10.47 -1.23 -4.76
N GLU A 151 10.51 -1.56 -3.46
CA GLU A 151 9.74 -2.61 -2.77
C GLU A 151 8.23 -2.36 -2.76
N ILE A 152 7.80 -1.13 -3.03
CA ILE A 152 6.39 -0.75 -3.16
C ILE A 152 5.81 -1.03 -4.56
N ARG A 153 6.67 -1.28 -5.57
CA ARG A 153 6.28 -1.72 -6.92
C ARG A 153 6.26 -3.25 -6.98
N LEU A 154 5.28 -3.86 -6.32
CA LEU A 154 5.24 -5.31 -6.10
C LEU A 154 5.31 -6.12 -7.39
N GLY A 155 4.64 -5.66 -8.46
CA GLY A 155 4.71 -6.27 -9.77
C GLY A 155 6.12 -6.25 -10.35
N GLU A 156 6.77 -5.09 -10.39
CA GLU A 156 8.12 -4.92 -10.94
C GLU A 156 9.18 -5.64 -10.11
N ARG A 157 9.13 -5.51 -8.77
CA ARG A 157 10.18 -5.97 -7.86
C ARG A 157 10.06 -7.45 -7.52
N PHE A 158 8.85 -7.95 -7.32
CA PHE A 158 8.60 -9.30 -6.82
C PHE A 158 7.83 -10.18 -7.80
N GLY A 159 7.38 -9.65 -8.94
CA GLY A 159 6.58 -10.38 -9.92
C GLY A 159 5.16 -10.67 -9.43
N VAL A 160 4.58 -9.80 -8.59
CA VAL A 160 3.15 -9.91 -8.23
C VAL A 160 2.30 -9.60 -9.46
N GLU A 161 1.46 -10.55 -9.83
CA GLU A 161 0.69 -10.52 -11.07
C GLU A 161 -0.68 -9.88 -10.90
N ASN A 162 -1.21 -9.88 -9.67
CA ASN A 162 -2.49 -9.25 -9.36
C ASN A 162 -2.60 -8.88 -7.88
N ILE A 163 -3.37 -7.83 -7.60
CA ILE A 163 -3.81 -7.44 -6.26
C ILE A 163 -5.34 -7.40 -6.28
N LEU A 164 -5.97 -8.30 -5.53
CA LEU A 164 -7.42 -8.29 -5.34
C LEU A 164 -7.78 -7.60 -4.03
N ILE A 165 -8.78 -6.73 -4.09
CA ILE A 165 -9.31 -6.02 -2.95
C ILE A 165 -10.78 -6.41 -2.77
N GLU A 166 -11.12 -6.93 -1.59
CA GLU A 166 -12.49 -7.24 -1.19
C GLU A 166 -12.83 -6.38 0.03
N SER A 167 -13.88 -5.56 -0.08
CA SER A 167 -14.27 -4.59 0.96
C SER A 167 -15.71 -4.11 0.76
N ASP A 168 -16.16 -3.18 1.60
CA ASP A 168 -17.48 -2.56 1.48
C ASP A 168 -17.71 -1.93 0.10
N ASN A 169 -18.96 -1.95 -0.38
CA ASN A 169 -19.30 -1.44 -1.71
C ASN A 169 -18.93 0.03 -1.94
N PHE A 170 -18.93 0.86 -0.89
CA PHE A 170 -18.56 2.27 -0.98
C PHE A 170 -17.05 2.50 -1.09
N CYS A 171 -16.22 1.47 -0.86
CA CYS A 171 -14.77 1.51 -1.10
C CYS A 171 -14.41 1.30 -2.57
N LYS A 172 -15.36 0.89 -3.42
CA LYS A 172 -15.07 0.49 -4.80
C LYS A 172 -14.57 1.66 -5.63
N GLU A 173 -13.42 1.45 -6.26
CA GLU A 173 -12.78 2.35 -7.20
C GLU A 173 -12.43 1.57 -8.48
N ARG A 174 -12.29 2.26 -9.61
CA ARG A 174 -12.16 1.59 -10.92
C ARG A 174 -10.78 0.95 -11.13
N GLU A 175 -9.72 1.68 -10.83
CA GLU A 175 -8.33 1.29 -11.15
C GLU A 175 -7.41 1.37 -9.94
N THR A 176 -7.99 1.64 -8.79
CA THR A 176 -7.30 1.85 -7.52
C THR A 176 -8.12 1.21 -6.42
N ALA A 177 -7.55 1.16 -5.23
CA ALA A 177 -8.32 0.98 -3.99
C ALA A 177 -7.54 1.65 -2.87
N ARG A 178 -8.24 2.20 -1.88
CA ARG A 178 -7.57 2.87 -0.78
C ARG A 178 -8.19 2.53 0.57
N ILE A 179 -7.34 2.63 1.58
CA ILE A 179 -7.74 2.62 2.97
C ILE A 179 -6.98 3.72 3.70
N TYR A 180 -7.72 4.49 4.50
CA TYR A 180 -7.23 5.57 5.33
C TYR A 180 -7.21 5.12 6.79
N PHE A 181 -6.36 5.73 7.60
CA PHE A 181 -6.39 5.58 9.05
C PHE A 181 -6.53 6.95 9.71
N ASP A 182 -7.47 7.06 10.63
CA ASP A 182 -7.55 8.24 11.48
C ASP A 182 -6.52 8.19 12.62
N ARG A 183 -6.49 9.24 13.44
CA ARG A 183 -5.58 9.38 14.59
C ARG A 183 -5.85 8.38 15.73
N ARG A 184 -6.90 7.57 15.62
CA ARG A 184 -7.24 6.48 16.55
C ARG A 184 -6.96 5.11 15.93
N GLY A 185 -6.45 5.05 14.70
CA GLY A 185 -6.22 3.83 13.95
C GLY A 185 -7.49 3.23 13.34
N VAL A 186 -8.62 3.94 13.39
CA VAL A 186 -9.89 3.50 12.79
C VAL A 186 -9.73 3.56 11.27
N PRO A 187 -10.03 2.48 10.54
CA PRO A 187 -9.89 2.47 9.10
C PRO A 187 -11.12 3.03 8.39
N TYR A 188 -10.87 3.83 7.35
CA TYR A 188 -11.87 4.40 6.45
C TYR A 188 -11.55 4.02 4.99
N CYS A 189 -12.51 4.16 4.08
CA CYS A 189 -12.28 4.03 2.65
C CYS A 189 -13.25 4.93 1.85
N GLY A 190 -13.09 4.93 0.52
CA GLY A 190 -13.96 5.66 -0.41
C GLY A 190 -13.54 7.11 -0.60
N LYS A 191 -14.08 7.76 -1.65
CA LYS A 191 -13.74 9.16 -1.99
C LYS A 191 -14.09 10.15 -0.85
N ILE A 192 -15.19 9.88 -0.16
CA ILE A 192 -15.55 10.54 1.10
C ILE A 192 -15.21 9.54 2.19
N PRO A 193 -14.20 9.80 3.05
CA PRO A 193 -13.76 8.86 4.06
C PRO A 193 -14.93 8.38 4.92
N THR A 194 -15.29 7.11 4.75
CA THR A 194 -16.36 6.46 5.50
C THR A 194 -15.77 5.26 6.23
N ALA A 195 -16.08 5.13 7.52
CA ALA A 195 -15.52 4.08 8.37
C ALA A 195 -15.90 2.70 7.82
N LEU A 196 -14.93 1.78 7.80
CA LEU A 196 -15.17 0.41 7.36
C LEU A 196 -16.22 -0.29 8.23
N ARG A 197 -17.10 -1.04 7.57
CA ARG A 197 -18.11 -1.89 8.20
C ARG A 197 -17.75 -3.37 8.09
N SER A 198 -17.02 -3.73 7.04
CA SER A 198 -16.47 -5.07 6.83
C SER A 198 -14.94 -5.04 6.72
N PRO A 199 -14.26 -6.19 6.89
CA PRO A 199 -12.81 -6.26 6.71
C PRO A 199 -12.39 -5.81 5.30
N PHE A 200 -11.34 -4.99 5.23
CA PHE A 200 -10.70 -4.66 3.96
C PHE A 200 -9.62 -5.70 3.68
N LYS A 201 -9.95 -6.65 2.81
CA LYS A 201 -9.09 -7.79 2.46
C LYS A 201 -8.25 -7.46 1.24
N ILE A 202 -6.95 -7.67 1.36
CA ILE A 202 -5.97 -7.50 0.29
C ILE A 202 -5.35 -8.86 0.00
N THR A 203 -5.43 -9.31 -1.26
CA THR A 203 -4.84 -10.58 -1.71
C THR A 203 -3.83 -10.34 -2.82
N LEU A 204 -2.60 -10.78 -2.61
CA LEU A 204 -1.52 -10.75 -3.61
C LEU A 204 -1.49 -12.10 -4.33
N PHE A 205 -1.38 -12.08 -5.66
CA PHE A 205 -1.28 -13.28 -6.50
C PHE A 205 0.04 -13.34 -7.25
N LYS A 206 0.59 -14.55 -7.37
CA LYS A 206 1.72 -14.86 -8.24
C LYS A 206 1.63 -16.31 -8.72
N GLY A 207 1.28 -16.52 -9.99
CA GLY A 207 0.92 -17.83 -10.51
C GLY A 207 -0.33 -18.39 -9.80
N SER A 208 -0.26 -19.64 -9.35
CA SER A 208 -1.33 -20.28 -8.56
C SER A 208 -1.27 -20.00 -7.05
N GLU A 209 -0.21 -19.34 -6.58
CA GLU A 209 -0.03 -19.00 -5.17
C GLU A 209 -0.63 -17.63 -4.85
N HIS A 210 -1.18 -17.50 -3.64
CA HIS A 210 -1.72 -16.25 -3.15
C HIS A 210 -1.51 -16.09 -1.65
N LYS A 211 -1.48 -14.83 -1.20
CA LYS A 211 -1.40 -14.45 0.21
C LYS A 211 -2.39 -13.34 0.49
N SER A 212 -3.16 -13.48 1.56
CA SER A 212 -4.19 -12.51 1.95
C SER A 212 -3.91 -11.93 3.32
N LEU A 213 -4.25 -10.67 3.51
CA LEU A 213 -4.35 -10.02 4.81
C LEU A 213 -5.63 -9.22 4.89
N CYS A 214 -6.09 -8.94 6.10
CA CYS A 214 -7.25 -8.10 6.36
C CYS A 214 -6.92 -6.97 7.32
N VAL A 215 -7.48 -5.80 7.03
CA VAL A 215 -7.61 -4.71 7.99
C VAL A 215 -9.01 -4.78 8.60
N LEU A 216 -9.09 -5.03 9.91
CA LEU A 216 -10.36 -5.19 10.60
C LEU A 216 -11.08 -3.84 10.79
N PRO A 217 -12.42 -3.80 10.66
CA PRO A 217 -13.18 -2.58 10.90
C PRO A 217 -13.02 -2.12 12.36
N GLN A 218 -13.24 -0.83 12.60
CA GLN A 218 -13.16 -0.14 13.90
C GLN A 218 -11.77 -0.09 14.55
N SER A 219 -11.04 -1.21 14.60
CA SER A 219 -9.75 -1.31 15.30
C SER A 219 -8.54 -1.06 14.39
N GLY A 220 -8.72 -1.22 13.08
CA GLY A 220 -7.61 -1.18 12.12
C GLY A 220 -6.67 -2.38 12.22
N VAL A 221 -6.90 -3.33 13.13
CA VAL A 221 -5.94 -4.43 13.35
C VAL A 221 -5.69 -5.21 12.06
N ILE A 222 -4.42 -5.36 11.71
CA ILE A 222 -3.96 -6.13 10.55
C ILE A 222 -3.86 -7.61 10.94
N ARG A 223 -4.59 -8.50 10.25
CA ARG A 223 -4.57 -9.95 10.44
C ARG A 223 -4.14 -10.65 9.15
N THR A 224 -3.36 -11.72 9.30
CA THR A 224 -2.99 -12.62 8.18
C THR A 224 -4.07 -13.64 7.85
N LYS A 225 -5.13 -13.71 8.67
CA LYS A 225 -6.33 -14.51 8.45
C LYS A 225 -7.54 -13.60 8.50
N CYS A 226 -8.23 -13.55 7.38
CA CYS A 226 -9.59 -13.07 7.20
C CYS A 226 -10.52 -14.28 7.42
#